data_AF-A0A9D6DAT8-F1
#
_entry.id   AF-A0A9D6DAT8-F1
#
_cell.length_a   1.000
_cell.length_b   1.000
_cell.length_c   1.000
_cell.angle_alpha   90.00
_cell.angle_beta   90.00
_cell.angle_gamma   90.00
#
_symmetry.space_group_name_H-M   'P 1'
#
loop_
_entity.id
_entity.type
_entity.pdbx_description
1 polymer ?
#
loop_
_entity_poly.entity_id
_entity_poly.type
_entity_poly.pdbx_seq_one_letter_code
_entity_poly.pdbx_strand_id
1 'polypeptide(L)' 'MGLRIASLFRHPVKGLSAEPLDTVELAPGCGVPEGRRFAIARAGQDDVAGDDILSGRASPSP' A
#
# COMPACT_ATOMS: atom_id res chain seq x y z
N MET A 1 15.36 -14.25 26.93
CA MET A 1 14.56 -13.02 26.78
C MET A 1 14.16 -12.90 25.31
N GLY A 2 12.87 -12.82 25.00
CA GLY A 2 12.36 -12.87 23.63
C GLY A 2 12.01 -11.50 23.07
N LEU A 3 11.99 -11.38 21.74
CA LEU A 3 11.48 -10.20 21.05
C LEU A 3 9.95 -10.22 21.06
N ARG A 4 9.34 -9.05 21.29
CA ARG A 4 7.89 -8.85 21.24
C ARG A 4 7.58 -7.71 20.28
N ILE A 5 6.60 -7.94 19.40
CA ILE A 5 6.03 -6.87 18.58
C ILE A 5 5.22 -5.94 19.48
N ALA A 6 5.59 -4.65 19.51
CA ALA A 6 4.93 -3.67 20.36
C ALA A 6 3.58 -3.23 19.80
N SER A 7 3.48 -3.10 18.47
CA SER A 7 2.32 -2.57 17.76
C SER A 7 2.40 -2.92 16.28
N LEU A 8 1.25 -3.05 15.62
CA LEU A 8 1.13 -3.26 14.18
C LEU A 8 0.37 -2.11 13.55
N PHE A 9 0.77 -1.70 12.35
CA PHE A 9 0.11 -0.64 11.60
C PHE A 9 0.08 -0.97 10.11
N ARG A 10 -0.97 -0.55 9.41
CA ARG A 10 -1.02 -0.53 7.94
C ARG A 10 -1.20 0.90 7.43
N HIS A 11 -0.66 1.17 6.25
CA HIS A 11 -0.78 2.46 5.57
C HIS A 11 -1.59 2.27 4.29
N PRO A 12 -2.91 2.47 4.30
CA PRO A 12 -3.74 2.23 3.12
C PRO A 12 -3.42 3.21 1.99
N VAL A 13 -3.00 4.43 2.31
CA VAL A 13 -2.63 5.46 1.33
C VAL A 13 -1.16 5.85 1.46
N LYS A 14 -0.45 5.92 0.34
CA LYS A 14 0.95 6.36 0.29
C LYS A 14 1.09 7.77 0.89
N GLY A 15 1.94 7.91 1.91
CA GLY A 15 2.29 9.21 2.50
C GLY A 15 1.29 9.77 3.51
N LEU A 16 0.30 8.97 3.93
CA LEU A 16 -0.70 9.36 4.93
C LEU A 16 -0.60 8.50 6.20
N SER A 17 -1.41 8.89 7.20
CA SER A 17 -1.46 8.26 8.53
C SER A 17 -1.66 6.75 8.47
N ALA A 18 -1.01 6.06 9.40
CA ALA A 18 -1.18 4.64 9.61
C ALA A 18 -2.46 4.36 10.42
N GLU A 19 -3.10 3.24 10.14
CA GLU A 19 -4.15 2.70 11.01
C GLU A 19 -3.59 1.52 11.82
N PRO A 20 -3.90 1.44 13.13
CA PRO A 20 -3.43 0.36 13.98
C PRO A 20 -4.11 -0.96 13.63
N LEU A 21 -3.41 -2.06 13.86
CA LEU A 21 -3.93 -3.41 13.71
C LEU A 21 -3.70 -4.21 14.99
N ASP A 22 -4.69 -5.01 15.37
CA ASP A 22 -4.56 -5.97 16.46
C ASP A 22 -3.89 -7.26 15.98
N THR A 23 -4.20 -7.70 14.75
CA THR A 23 -3.68 -8.92 14.13
C THR A 23 -3.73 -8.80 12.61
N VAL A 24 -2.79 -9.47 11.92
CA VAL A 24 -2.78 -9.59 10.46
C VAL A 24 -2.16 -10.91 10.05
N GLU A 25 -2.71 -11.55 9.03
CA GLU A 25 -2.13 -12.74 8.41
C GLU A 25 -1.16 -12.36 7.30
N LEU A 26 -0.01 -13.03 7.25
CA LEU A 26 1.03 -12.82 6.24
C LEU A 26 1.23 -14.10 5.43
N ALA A 27 1.45 -13.93 4.13
CA ALA A 27 1.82 -15.01 3.22
C ALA A 27 3.25 -14.76 2.67
N PRO A 28 4.06 -15.82 2.47
CA PRO A 28 5.39 -15.68 1.89
C PRO A 28 5.37 -14.99 0.52
N GLY A 29 6.31 -14.05 0.31
CA GLY A 29 6.40 -13.28 -0.93
C GLY A 29 5.34 -12.18 -1.09
N CYS A 30 4.36 -12.10 -0.19
CA CYS A 30 3.35 -11.05 -0.17
C CYS A 30 3.70 -9.96 0.83
N GLY A 31 3.25 -8.74 0.54
CA GLY A 31 3.25 -7.65 1.52
C GLY A 31 2.13 -7.77 2.55
N VAL A 32 2.05 -6.80 3.47
CA VAL A 32 0.92 -6.67 4.40
C VAL A 32 -0.37 -6.48 3.59
N PRO A 33 -1.42 -7.30 3.83
CA PRO A 33 -2.71 -7.15 3.17
C PRO A 33 -3.24 -5.72 3.24
N GLU A 34 -3.80 -5.24 2.13
CA GLU A 34 -4.35 -3.88 2.00
C GLU A 34 -3.34 -2.74 2.26
N GLY A 35 -2.05 -3.06 2.34
CA GLY A 35 -0.98 -2.08 2.44
C GLY A 35 -0.84 -1.28 1.15
N ARG A 36 -0.83 0.05 1.29
CA ARG A 36 -0.56 1.03 0.23
C ARG A 36 -1.41 0.83 -1.03
N ARG A 37 -2.68 0.46 -0.85
CA ARG A 37 -3.66 0.29 -1.93
C ARG A 37 -3.93 1.57 -2.71
N PHE A 38 -3.78 2.72 -2.08
CA PHE A 38 -4.08 4.01 -2.66
C PHE A 38 -2.85 4.90 -2.70
N ALA A 39 -2.87 5.84 -3.65
CA ALA A 39 -1.96 6.97 -3.69
C ALA A 39 -2.74 8.20 -4.13
N ILE A 40 -2.39 9.36 -3.57
CA ILE A 40 -2.91 10.64 -4.04
C ILE A 40 -1.98 11.10 -5.17
N ALA A 41 -2.51 11.20 -6.38
CA ALA A 41 -1.81 11.82 -7.50
C ALA A 41 -1.87 13.34 -7.35
N ARG A 42 -0.72 14.01 -7.53
CA ARG A 42 -0.69 15.47 -7.60
C ARG A 42 -1.14 15.89 -9.00
N ALA A 43 -2.15 16.76 -9.07
CA ALA A 43 -2.56 17.33 -10.35
C ALA A 43 -1.38 18.09 -10.99
N GLY A 44 -1.04 17.74 -12.24
CA GLY A 44 0.03 18.36 -13.01
C GLY A 44 1.44 17.76 -12.84
N GLN A 45 1.59 16.64 -12.12
CA GLN A 45 2.78 15.80 -12.29
C GLN A 45 2.49 14.76 -13.38
N ASP A 46 3.21 14.86 -14.50
CA ASP A 46 3.27 13.84 -15.55
C ASP A 46 4.07 12.62 -15.04
N ASP A 47 3.60 11.98 -13.97
CA ASP A 47 4.00 10.62 -13.70
C ASP A 47 3.31 9.77 -14.78
N VAL A 48 4.08 9.39 -15.81
CA VAL A 48 3.70 8.57 -16.97
C VAL A 48 2.49 7.65 -16.69
N ALA A 49 1.46 7.78 -17.53
CA ALA A 49 0.20 7.01 -17.58
C ALA A 49 -0.82 7.30 -16.47
N GLY A 50 -1.34 8.53 -16.43
CA GLY A 50 -2.46 8.93 -15.58
C GLY A 50 -3.84 8.35 -15.98
N ASP A 51 -3.96 7.66 -17.12
CA ASP A 51 -5.22 7.04 -17.56
C ASP A 51 -5.44 5.61 -17.03
N ASP A 52 -4.37 4.87 -16.71
CA ASP A 52 -4.48 3.47 -16.25
C ASP A 52 -4.79 3.35 -14.75
N ILE A 53 -4.29 4.27 -13.91
CA ILE A 53 -4.39 4.20 -12.44
C ILE A 53 -5.84 4.35 -11.95
N LEU A 54 -6.65 5.21 -12.59
CA LEU A 54 -8.06 5.41 -12.24
C LEU A 54 -8.99 4.40 -12.94
N SER A 55 -8.52 3.74 -14.01
CA SER A 55 -9.30 2.80 -14.81
C SER A 55 -9.18 1.34 -14.34
N GLY A 56 -8.35 1.05 -13.33
CA GLY A 56 -8.18 -0.32 -12.80
C GLY A 56 -7.48 -1.28 -13.77
N ARG A 57 -6.80 -0.77 -14.80
CA ARG A 57 -6.01 -1.59 -15.72
C ARG A 57 -4.62 -1.81 -15.11
N ALA A 58 -4.37 -3.04 -14.67
CA ALA A 58 -3.02 -3.47 -14.32
C ALA A 58 -2.14 -3.35 -15.57
N SER A 59 -1.04 -2.60 -15.46
CA SER A 59 -0.02 -2.49 -16.51
C SER A 59 0.45 -3.90 -16.92
N PRO A 60 0.52 -4.23 -18.22
CA PRO A 60 1.16 -5.47 -18.64
C PRO A 60 2.65 -5.42 -18.27
N SER A 61 3.19 -6.54 -17.77
CA SER A 61 4.63 -6.64 -17.50
C SER A 61 5.42 -6.61 -18.82
N PRO A 62 6.68 -6.13 -18.79
CA PRO A 62 7.60 -6.27 -19.92
C PRO A 62 7.95 -7.74 -20.18
#